data_AF-A0A6B2G6I4-F1
#
_entry.id   AF-A0A6B2G6I4-F1
#
_cell.length_a   1.000
_cell.length_b   1.000
_cell.length_c   1.000
_cell.angle_alpha   90.00
_cell.angle_beta   90.00
_cell.angle_gamma   90.00
#
_symmetry.space_group_name_H-M   'P 1'
#
loop_
_entity.id
_entity.type
_entity.pdbx_description
1 polymer ?
#
loop_
_entity_poly.entity_id
_entity_poly.type
_entity_poly.pdbx_seq_one_letter_code
_entity_poly.pdbx_strand_id
1 'polypeptide(L)'
;YNNIVFRFAFSGHLSIQTHSLVLFAISDDISNNSLKKLILTIGKLVKYKDKRPLNSSLLGLQKYLKNIGNDLDELLMLFWVSIYSLMMLDVSIYYHSLRLLEIVLNILSTLTLNEIFEILAMGYLEKCDKYQTIKSLMKYTGINFEKSFHFSLAALIIKGLRANNCLIRNTSISTLKLLLKMTSTRKADLSYILDIRSIPYYTSLISLDASIDCSLLIENKDA
;
A
#
# COMPACT_ATOMS: atom_id res chain seq x y z
N TYR A 1 29.65 -11.09 -4.27
CA TYR A 1 28.49 -11.44 -3.42
C TYR A 1 27.15 -11.03 -4.02
N ASN A 2 26.98 -9.79 -4.48
CA ASN A 2 25.70 -9.29 -5.01
C ASN A 2 25.10 -10.15 -6.14
N ASN A 3 25.91 -10.65 -7.09
CA ASN A 3 25.41 -11.52 -8.18
C ASN A 3 24.85 -12.87 -7.71
N ILE A 4 25.36 -13.43 -6.61
CA ILE A 4 24.92 -14.72 -6.07
C ILE A 4 23.62 -14.54 -5.28
N VAL A 5 23.57 -13.52 -4.41
CA VAL A 5 22.36 -13.13 -3.68
C VAL A 5 21.22 -12.79 -4.66
N PHE A 6 21.55 -12.06 -5.73
CA PHE A 6 20.61 -11.72 -6.79
C PHE A 6 20.07 -12.95 -7.51
N ARG A 7 20.94 -13.89 -7.89
CA ARG A 7 20.50 -15.16 -8.49
C ARG A 7 19.57 -15.92 -7.57
N PHE A 8 19.93 -16.10 -6.30
CA PHE A 8 19.08 -16.85 -5.38
C PHE A 8 17.77 -16.14 -5.03
N ALA A 9 17.72 -14.81 -5.06
CA ALA A 9 16.50 -14.05 -4.85
C ALA A 9 15.46 -14.25 -5.97
N PHE A 10 15.89 -14.48 -7.22
CA PHE A 10 15.00 -14.57 -8.39
C PHE A 10 14.89 -15.95 -9.02
N SER A 11 15.80 -16.87 -8.71
CA SER A 11 15.81 -18.23 -9.28
C SER A 11 16.13 -19.34 -8.26
N GLY A 12 16.17 -19.04 -6.96
CA GLY A 12 16.46 -20.02 -5.91
C GLY A 12 15.23 -20.81 -5.41
N HIS A 13 15.48 -21.89 -4.67
CA HIS A 13 14.45 -22.58 -3.88
C HIS A 13 13.82 -21.63 -2.85
N LEU A 14 12.52 -21.81 -2.56
CA LEU A 14 11.70 -20.90 -1.76
C LEU A 14 12.30 -20.49 -0.39
N SER A 15 12.95 -21.44 0.30
CA SER A 15 13.60 -21.22 1.61
C SER A 15 14.83 -20.29 1.51
N ILE A 16 15.65 -20.48 0.47
CA ILE A 16 16.83 -19.68 0.18
C ILE A 16 16.43 -18.34 -0.44
N GLN A 17 15.35 -18.35 -1.22
CA GLN A 17 14.81 -17.17 -1.88
C GLN A 17 14.41 -16.10 -0.88
N THR A 18 13.75 -16.49 0.22
CA THR A 18 13.35 -15.55 1.28
C THR A 18 14.55 -14.83 1.88
N HIS A 19 15.59 -15.57 2.29
CA HIS A 19 16.81 -15.00 2.87
C HIS A 19 17.55 -14.10 1.87
N SER A 20 17.62 -14.55 0.61
CA SER A 20 18.27 -13.81 -0.46
C SER A 20 17.53 -12.52 -0.80
N LEU A 21 16.19 -12.51 -0.74
CA LEU A 21 15.37 -11.33 -0.91
C LEU A 21 15.50 -10.35 0.24
N VAL A 22 15.62 -10.83 1.49
CA VAL A 22 15.89 -9.96 2.66
C VAL A 22 17.27 -9.31 2.51
N LEU A 23 18.30 -10.10 2.16
CA LEU A 23 19.65 -9.57 1.93
C LEU A 23 19.67 -8.58 0.75
N PHE A 24 18.95 -8.88 -0.32
CA PHE A 24 18.75 -7.94 -1.43
C PHE A 24 18.08 -6.65 -0.97
N ALA A 25 17.02 -6.74 -0.15
CA ALA A 25 16.36 -5.58 0.44
C ALA A 25 17.28 -4.78 1.36
N ILE A 26 18.32 -5.38 1.94
CA ILE A 26 19.32 -4.68 2.76
C ILE A 26 20.45 -4.09 1.90
N SER A 27 20.76 -4.68 0.74
CA SER A 27 21.83 -4.18 -0.16
C SER A 27 21.50 -2.82 -0.78
N ASP A 28 22.51 -1.97 -1.00
CA ASP A 28 22.35 -0.61 -1.53
C ASP A 28 22.27 -0.55 -3.07
N ASP A 29 22.67 -1.63 -3.75
CA ASP A 29 22.70 -1.72 -5.21
C ASP A 29 21.34 -2.14 -5.79
N ILE A 30 20.40 -1.20 -5.90
CA ILE A 30 19.10 -1.47 -6.52
C ILE A 30 19.01 -0.81 -7.89
N SER A 31 18.97 -1.63 -8.95
CA SER A 31 18.79 -1.18 -10.35
C SER A 31 17.36 -1.39 -10.87
N ASN A 32 16.94 -0.64 -11.88
CA ASN A 32 15.61 -0.77 -12.50
C ASN A 32 15.33 -2.19 -13.06
N ASN A 33 16.37 -2.91 -13.50
CA ASN A 33 16.24 -4.32 -13.90
C ASN A 33 15.90 -5.24 -12.73
N SER A 34 16.31 -4.87 -11.51
CA SER A 34 16.02 -5.59 -10.27
C SER A 34 14.57 -5.37 -9.84
N LEU A 35 14.04 -4.16 -10.03
CA LEU A 35 12.64 -3.80 -9.82
C LEU A 35 11.71 -4.69 -10.65
N LYS A 36 11.93 -4.75 -11.97
CA LYS A 36 11.13 -5.60 -12.88
C LYS A 36 11.14 -7.06 -12.42
N LYS A 37 12.30 -7.57 -12.01
CA LYS A 37 12.42 -8.94 -11.48
C LYS A 37 11.72 -9.11 -10.13
N LEU A 38 11.75 -8.13 -9.22
CA LEU A 38 10.99 -8.14 -7.97
C LEU A 38 9.49 -8.18 -8.20
N ILE A 39 8.96 -7.32 -9.09
CA ILE A 39 7.51 -7.31 -9.40
C ILE A 39 7.08 -8.62 -10.05
N LEU A 40 7.86 -9.15 -10.99
CA LEU A 40 7.60 -10.47 -11.59
C LEU A 40 7.61 -11.57 -10.53
N THR A 41 8.52 -11.49 -9.56
CA THR A 41 8.64 -12.46 -8.47
C THR A 41 7.46 -12.38 -7.52
N ILE A 42 7.03 -11.19 -7.11
CA ILE A 42 5.80 -10.97 -6.35
C ILE A 42 4.59 -11.59 -7.09
N GLY A 43 4.48 -11.34 -8.39
CA GLY A 43 3.40 -11.91 -9.21
C GLY A 43 3.41 -13.45 -9.25
N LYS A 44 4.59 -14.09 -9.16
CA LYS A 44 4.71 -15.55 -9.05
C LYS A 44 4.40 -16.03 -7.64
N LEU A 45 4.99 -15.41 -6.62
CA LEU A 45 4.86 -15.79 -5.22
C LEU A 45 3.41 -15.71 -4.73
N VAL A 46 2.65 -14.74 -5.22
CA VAL A 46 1.22 -14.65 -4.92
C VAL A 46 0.45 -15.86 -5.43
N LYS A 47 0.81 -16.43 -6.59
CA LYS A 47 0.18 -17.68 -7.08
C LYS A 47 0.43 -18.86 -6.15
N TYR A 48 1.64 -18.94 -5.59
CA TYR A 48 2.03 -20.00 -4.67
C TYR A 48 1.55 -19.77 -3.23
N LYS A 49 0.91 -18.61 -2.94
CA LYS A 49 0.45 -18.20 -1.60
C LYS A 49 1.55 -18.22 -0.52
N ASP A 50 2.81 -18.14 -0.94
CA ASP A 50 3.97 -18.20 -0.05
C ASP A 50 4.24 -16.86 0.61
N LYS A 51 3.99 -16.80 1.93
CA LYS A 51 3.96 -15.55 2.70
C LYS A 51 5.34 -14.94 2.95
N ARG A 52 6.32 -15.78 3.27
CA ARG A 52 7.67 -15.35 3.68
C ARG A 52 8.42 -14.61 2.57
N PRO A 53 8.59 -15.16 1.35
CA PRO A 53 9.30 -14.47 0.28
C PRO A 53 8.51 -13.27 -0.26
N LEU A 54 7.18 -13.26 -0.11
CA LEU A 54 6.36 -12.11 -0.47
C LEU A 54 6.66 -10.90 0.42
N ASN A 55 6.73 -11.10 1.74
CA ASN A 55 7.09 -10.04 2.69
C ASN A 55 8.47 -9.44 2.43
N SER A 56 9.48 -10.30 2.18
CA SER A 56 10.83 -9.82 1.86
C SER A 56 10.87 -9.05 0.54
N SER A 57 10.07 -9.47 -0.46
CA SER A 57 9.97 -8.75 -1.72
C SER A 57 9.33 -7.36 -1.55
N LEU A 58 8.26 -7.27 -0.73
CA LEU A 58 7.61 -5.98 -0.42
C LEU A 58 8.56 -5.05 0.34
N LEU A 59 9.35 -5.58 1.28
CA LEU A 59 10.38 -4.80 1.98
C LEU A 59 11.45 -4.28 1.01
N GLY A 60 11.88 -5.10 0.05
CA GLY A 60 12.82 -4.69 -1.00
C GLY A 60 12.26 -3.56 -1.88
N LEU A 61 10.97 -3.61 -2.23
CA LEU A 61 10.32 -2.54 -2.97
C LEU A 61 10.23 -1.23 -2.16
N GLN A 62 9.96 -1.30 -0.86
CA GLN A 62 9.93 -0.11 0.01
C GLN A 62 11.28 0.61 0.04
N LYS A 63 12.39 -0.13 0.10
CA LYS A 63 13.74 0.47 0.05
C LYS A 63 14.00 1.08 -1.33
N TYR A 64 13.64 0.38 -2.39
CA TYR A 64 13.81 0.89 -3.76
C TYR A 64 13.08 2.21 -3.98
N LEU A 65 11.85 2.36 -3.48
CA LEU A 65 11.08 3.59 -3.60
C LEU A 65 11.78 4.81 -2.98
N LYS A 66 12.69 4.64 -2.01
CA LYS A 66 13.49 5.75 -1.49
C LYS A 66 14.52 6.28 -2.49
N ASN A 67 14.85 5.47 -3.50
CA ASN A 67 15.86 5.76 -4.52
C ASN A 67 15.25 5.97 -5.91
N ILE A 68 13.93 5.79 -6.05
CA ILE A 68 13.24 5.90 -7.34
C ILE A 68 13.16 7.38 -7.74
N GLY A 69 13.40 7.67 -9.02
CA GLY A 69 13.11 8.99 -9.57
C GLY A 69 11.60 9.25 -9.66
N ASN A 70 11.21 10.42 -10.12
CA ASN A 70 9.80 10.81 -10.29
C ASN A 70 9.12 10.14 -11.50
N ASP A 71 9.35 8.84 -11.73
CA ASP A 71 8.70 8.09 -12.81
C ASP A 71 7.27 7.70 -12.42
N LEU A 72 6.30 8.32 -13.09
CA LEU A 72 4.88 8.18 -12.79
C LEU A 72 4.38 6.76 -13.06
N ASP A 73 4.81 6.10 -14.14
CA ASP A 73 4.30 4.78 -14.51
C ASP A 73 4.76 3.71 -13.49
N GLU A 74 6.00 3.83 -13.00
CA GLU A 74 6.51 2.94 -11.95
C GLU A 74 5.79 3.17 -10.61
N LEU A 75 5.48 4.43 -10.26
CA LEU A 75 4.71 4.76 -9.06
C LEU A 75 3.27 4.22 -9.12
N LEU A 76 2.59 4.35 -10.27
CA LEU A 76 1.24 3.81 -10.47
C LEU A 76 1.22 2.28 -10.44
N MET A 77 2.24 1.64 -11.02
CA MET A 77 2.42 0.20 -10.91
C MET A 77 2.56 -0.24 -9.44
N LEU A 78 3.42 0.43 -8.67
CA LEU A 78 3.68 0.11 -7.27
C LEU A 78 2.47 0.42 -6.38
N PHE A 79 1.68 1.45 -6.71
CA PHE A 79 0.38 1.69 -6.09
C PHE A 79 -0.52 0.45 -6.23
N TRP A 80 -0.71 -0.07 -7.45
CA TRP A 80 -1.57 -1.24 -7.65
C TRP A 80 -1.01 -2.54 -7.09
N VAL A 81 0.32 -2.72 -7.07
CA VAL A 81 0.96 -3.83 -6.35
C VAL A 81 0.65 -3.77 -4.86
N SER A 82 0.65 -2.57 -4.27
CA SER A 82 0.31 -2.35 -2.86
C SER A 82 -1.16 -2.68 -2.59
N ILE A 83 -2.08 -2.16 -3.41
CA ILE A 83 -3.53 -2.44 -3.31
C ILE A 83 -3.83 -3.94 -3.45
N TYR A 84 -3.22 -4.59 -4.44
CA TYR A 84 -3.34 -6.03 -4.65
C TYR A 84 -2.85 -6.84 -3.45
N SER A 85 -1.74 -6.43 -2.85
CA SER A 85 -1.17 -7.09 -1.67
C SER A 85 -2.02 -6.87 -0.40
N LEU A 86 -2.61 -5.67 -0.23
CA LEU A 86 -3.54 -5.37 0.87
C LEU A 86 -4.79 -6.26 0.84
N MET A 87 -5.23 -6.66 -0.35
CA MET A 87 -6.40 -7.54 -0.53
C MET A 87 -6.14 -9.01 -0.14
N MET A 88 -4.90 -9.42 0.15
CA MET A 88 -4.53 -10.82 0.45
C MET A 88 -4.88 -11.29 1.87
N LEU A 89 -5.38 -10.41 2.75
CA LEU A 89 -5.91 -10.74 4.09
C LEU A 89 -4.91 -11.39 5.08
N ASP A 90 -3.59 -11.21 4.90
CA ASP A 90 -2.57 -11.65 5.87
C ASP A 90 -1.98 -10.45 6.62
N VAL A 91 -1.84 -10.55 7.94
CA VAL A 91 -1.41 -9.43 8.82
C VAL A 91 -0.01 -8.93 8.47
N SER A 92 0.93 -9.82 8.17
CA SER A 92 2.32 -9.46 7.87
C SER A 92 2.45 -8.78 6.51
N ILE A 93 1.76 -9.33 5.51
CA ILE A 93 1.68 -8.77 4.16
C ILE A 93 0.94 -7.43 4.20
N TYR A 94 -0.10 -7.31 5.03
CA TYR A 94 -0.87 -6.08 5.21
C TYR A 94 0.01 -4.93 5.72
N TYR A 95 0.84 -5.16 6.74
CA TYR A 95 1.75 -4.13 7.23
C TYR A 95 2.72 -3.64 6.15
N HIS A 96 3.41 -4.56 5.46
CA HIS A 96 4.39 -4.18 4.45
C HIS A 96 3.74 -3.56 3.20
N SER A 97 2.55 -4.02 2.80
CA SER A 97 1.82 -3.42 1.69
C SER A 97 1.26 -2.04 2.03
N LEU A 98 0.82 -1.82 3.27
CA LEU A 98 0.39 -0.52 3.74
C LEU A 98 1.55 0.49 3.80
N ARG A 99 2.73 0.06 4.28
CA ARG A 99 3.94 0.88 4.24
C ARG A 99 4.39 1.21 2.82
N LEU A 100 4.31 0.25 1.90
CA LEU A 100 4.59 0.48 0.48
C LEU A 100 3.64 1.53 -0.09
N LEU A 101 2.33 1.38 0.17
CA LEU A 101 1.30 2.33 -0.24
C LEU A 101 1.55 3.74 0.30
N GLU A 102 1.86 3.87 1.60
CA GLU A 102 2.15 5.15 2.25
C GLU A 102 3.31 5.87 1.57
N ILE A 103 4.42 5.16 1.29
CA ILE A 103 5.57 5.74 0.60
C ILE A 103 5.20 6.19 -0.82
N VAL A 104 4.50 5.34 -1.59
CA VAL A 104 4.06 5.69 -2.95
C VAL A 104 3.18 6.93 -2.95
N LEU A 105 2.19 7.00 -2.06
CA LEU A 105 1.29 8.14 -1.97
C LEU A 105 2.03 9.41 -1.53
N ASN A 106 3.00 9.29 -0.62
CA ASN A 106 3.80 10.44 -0.20
C ASN A 106 4.61 11.02 -1.38
N ILE A 107 5.25 10.17 -2.20
CA ILE A 107 5.95 10.60 -3.42
C ILE A 107 4.95 11.24 -4.40
N LEU A 108 3.81 10.59 -4.68
CA LEU A 108 2.78 11.15 -5.56
C LEU A 108 2.25 12.51 -5.06
N SER A 109 2.14 12.69 -3.75
CA SER A 109 1.69 13.96 -3.17
C SER A 109 2.67 15.11 -3.46
N THR A 110 3.97 14.82 -3.56
CA THR A 110 4.99 15.82 -3.92
C THR A 110 4.96 16.20 -5.40
N LEU A 111 4.45 15.33 -6.27
CA LEU A 111 4.34 15.59 -7.71
C LEU A 111 3.17 16.53 -8.06
N THR A 112 2.39 16.98 -7.07
CA THR A 112 1.19 17.83 -7.27
C THR A 112 0.14 17.26 -8.23
N LEU A 113 0.18 15.96 -8.50
CA LEU A 113 -0.78 15.25 -9.35
C LEU A 113 -2.05 14.79 -8.59
N ASN A 114 -2.28 15.34 -7.40
CA ASN A 114 -3.40 14.99 -6.51
C ASN A 114 -4.75 15.10 -7.23
N GLU A 115 -4.84 15.98 -8.23
CA GLU A 115 -6.07 16.21 -8.94
C GLU A 115 -6.45 15.06 -9.88
N ILE A 116 -5.47 14.52 -10.58
CA ILE A 116 -5.69 13.54 -11.64
C ILE A 116 -5.31 12.14 -11.14
N PHE A 117 -4.86 12.01 -9.89
CA PHE A 117 -4.41 10.75 -9.31
C PHE A 117 -5.39 9.58 -9.49
N GLU A 118 -6.68 9.78 -9.19
CA GLU A 118 -7.72 8.75 -9.40
C GLU A 118 -7.78 8.30 -10.87
N ILE A 119 -7.79 9.26 -11.79
CA ILE A 119 -7.88 9.03 -13.24
C ILE A 119 -6.62 8.32 -13.73
N LEU A 120 -5.44 8.74 -13.28
CA LEU A 120 -4.16 8.12 -13.64
C LEU A 120 -4.06 6.70 -13.10
N ALA A 121 -4.44 6.48 -11.84
CA ALA A 121 -4.44 5.16 -11.23
C ALA A 121 -5.39 4.22 -11.97
N MET A 122 -6.63 4.63 -12.22
CA MET A 122 -7.61 3.81 -12.94
C MET A 122 -7.17 3.55 -14.40
N GLY A 123 -6.70 4.59 -15.10
CA GLY A 123 -6.22 4.45 -16.47
C GLY A 123 -5.00 3.54 -16.60
N TYR A 124 -4.12 3.50 -15.59
CA TYR A 124 -3.03 2.54 -15.54
C TYR A 124 -3.55 1.10 -15.33
N LEU A 125 -4.50 0.92 -14.41
CA LEU A 125 -5.07 -0.39 -14.11
C LEU A 125 -5.76 -1.02 -15.31
N GLU A 126 -6.52 -0.24 -16.07
CA GLU A 126 -7.25 -0.72 -17.26
C GLU A 126 -6.32 -1.21 -18.37
N LYS A 127 -5.10 -0.65 -18.45
CA LYS A 127 -4.07 -1.05 -19.41
C LYS A 127 -3.24 -2.25 -18.95
N CYS A 128 -3.40 -2.69 -17.70
CA CYS A 128 -2.62 -3.81 -17.18
C CYS A 128 -3.16 -5.17 -17.67
N ASP A 129 -2.28 -6.04 -18.16
CA ASP A 129 -2.64 -7.41 -18.58
C ASP A 129 -3.33 -8.23 -17.48
N LYS A 130 -3.02 -7.91 -16.21
CA LYS A 130 -3.58 -8.59 -15.04
C LYS A 130 -4.90 -8.00 -14.55
N TYR A 131 -5.46 -7.02 -15.28
CA TYR A 131 -6.66 -6.28 -14.88
C TYR A 131 -7.80 -7.20 -14.46
N GLN A 132 -8.12 -8.24 -15.24
CA GLN A 132 -9.22 -9.15 -14.92
C GLN A 132 -9.01 -9.95 -13.63
N THR A 133 -7.75 -10.29 -13.31
CA THR A 133 -7.42 -10.97 -12.05
C THR A 133 -7.57 -10.02 -10.87
N ILE A 134 -7.20 -8.75 -11.03
CA ILE A 134 -7.39 -7.73 -9.99
C ILE A 134 -8.88 -7.45 -9.80
N LYS A 135 -9.65 -7.36 -10.90
CA LYS A 135 -11.10 -7.14 -10.89
C LYS A 135 -11.86 -8.27 -10.20
N SER A 136 -11.48 -9.53 -10.40
CA SER A 136 -12.09 -10.65 -9.70
C SER A 136 -11.77 -10.63 -8.19
N LEU A 137 -10.54 -10.26 -7.81
CA LEU A 137 -10.16 -10.10 -6.41
C LEU A 137 -10.88 -8.93 -5.74
N MET A 138 -11.09 -7.81 -6.46
CA MET A 138 -11.91 -6.69 -5.99
C MET A 138 -13.35 -7.14 -5.71
N LYS A 139 -13.97 -7.93 -6.61
CA LYS A 139 -15.30 -8.51 -6.38
C LYS A 139 -15.33 -9.41 -5.14
N TYR A 140 -14.33 -10.26 -4.96
CA TYR A 140 -14.22 -11.14 -3.80
C TYR A 140 -14.08 -10.36 -2.47
N THR A 141 -13.36 -9.24 -2.50
CA THR A 141 -13.16 -8.39 -1.32
C THR A 141 -14.30 -7.39 -1.08
N GLY A 142 -15.28 -7.31 -1.98
CA GLY A 142 -16.43 -6.41 -1.88
C GLY A 142 -16.10 -4.95 -2.23
N ILE A 143 -15.05 -4.71 -3.02
CA ILE A 143 -14.52 -3.38 -3.32
C ILE A 143 -14.74 -3.03 -4.78
N ASN A 144 -15.00 -1.75 -5.08
CA ASN A 144 -15.19 -1.29 -6.45
C ASN A 144 -14.59 0.11 -6.69
N PHE A 145 -13.36 0.12 -7.21
CA PHE A 145 -12.64 1.33 -7.58
C PHE A 145 -13.26 2.06 -8.80
N GLU A 146 -14.00 1.37 -9.68
CA GLU A 146 -14.70 2.01 -10.82
C GLU A 146 -15.87 2.88 -10.35
N LYS A 147 -16.60 2.45 -9.30
CA LYS A 147 -17.75 3.18 -8.77
C LYS A 147 -17.37 4.23 -7.72
N SER A 148 -16.42 3.89 -6.87
CA SER A 148 -16.04 4.74 -5.73
C SER A 148 -14.60 4.50 -5.34
N PHE A 149 -13.67 5.24 -5.96
CA PHE A 149 -12.24 5.08 -5.74
C PHE A 149 -11.84 5.34 -4.28
N HIS A 150 -12.21 6.51 -3.76
CA HIS A 150 -11.79 6.93 -2.41
C HIS A 150 -12.41 6.09 -1.29
N PHE A 151 -13.68 5.69 -1.41
CA PHE A 151 -14.32 4.76 -0.46
C PHE A 151 -13.69 3.37 -0.49
N SER A 152 -13.38 2.86 -1.68
CA SER A 152 -12.68 1.58 -1.85
C SER A 152 -11.32 1.59 -1.17
N LEU A 153 -10.58 2.69 -1.33
CA LEU A 153 -9.26 2.87 -0.74
C LEU A 153 -9.35 2.99 0.78
N ALA A 154 -10.29 3.79 1.31
CA ALA A 154 -10.54 3.90 2.75
C ALA A 154 -10.93 2.55 3.36
N ALA A 155 -11.81 1.78 2.71
CA ALA A 155 -12.25 0.46 3.17
C ALA A 155 -11.09 -0.54 3.32
N LEU A 156 -10.07 -0.48 2.45
CA LEU A 156 -8.86 -1.29 2.59
C LEU A 156 -8.03 -0.88 3.81
N ILE A 157 -7.89 0.42 4.07
CA ILE A 157 -7.00 0.94 5.12
C ILE A 157 -7.65 0.83 6.52
N ILE A 158 -8.98 0.98 6.62
CA ILE A 158 -9.74 0.84 7.87
C ILE A 158 -9.50 -0.52 8.54
N LYS A 159 -9.25 -1.58 7.74
CA LYS A 159 -8.93 -2.91 8.28
C LYS A 159 -7.73 -2.87 9.23
N GLY A 160 -6.74 -2.04 8.95
CA GLY A 160 -5.55 -1.87 9.79
C GLY A 160 -5.80 -1.09 11.08
N LEU A 161 -6.84 -0.25 11.13
CA LEU A 161 -7.24 0.42 12.38
C LEU A 161 -7.72 -0.58 13.43
N ARG A 162 -8.36 -1.66 12.98
CA ARG A 162 -8.85 -2.76 13.84
C ARG A 162 -7.76 -3.77 14.23
N ALA A 163 -6.52 -3.57 13.78
CA ALA A 163 -5.44 -4.48 14.13
C ALA A 163 -5.03 -4.31 15.62
N ASN A 164 -4.72 -5.42 16.27
CA ASN A 164 -4.15 -5.43 17.63
C ASN A 164 -2.69 -4.95 17.67
N ASN A 165 -2.09 -4.66 16.51
CA ASN A 165 -0.72 -4.20 16.39
C ASN A 165 -0.67 -2.67 16.22
N CYS A 166 -0.05 -1.99 17.20
CA CYS A 166 0.09 -0.52 17.20
C CYS A 166 0.81 0.01 15.96
N LEU A 167 1.79 -0.71 15.40
CA LEU A 167 2.50 -0.27 14.19
C LEU A 167 1.58 -0.24 12.98
N ILE A 168 0.74 -1.25 12.80
CA ILE A 168 -0.23 -1.31 11.71
C ILE A 168 -1.24 -0.18 11.86
N ARG A 169 -1.78 0.00 13.08
CA ARG A 169 -2.75 1.05 13.40
C ARG A 169 -2.20 2.44 13.10
N ASN A 170 -1.00 2.76 13.61
CA ASN A 170 -0.36 4.05 13.39
C ASN A 170 -0.07 4.32 11.91
N THR A 171 0.38 3.30 11.18
CA THR A 171 0.61 3.40 9.73
C THR A 171 -0.71 3.64 8.98
N SER A 172 -1.80 2.97 9.36
CA SER A 172 -3.13 3.20 8.77
C SER A 172 -3.60 4.62 8.99
N ILE A 173 -3.47 5.14 10.22
CA ILE A 173 -3.83 6.52 10.56
C ILE A 173 -3.01 7.51 9.73
N SER A 174 -1.68 7.32 9.66
CA SER A 174 -0.78 8.17 8.88
C SER A 174 -1.16 8.17 7.39
N THR A 175 -1.43 6.99 6.82
CA THR A 175 -1.83 6.85 5.42
C THR A 175 -3.18 7.54 5.15
N LEU A 176 -4.16 7.38 6.04
CA LEU A 176 -5.46 8.05 5.94
C LEU A 176 -5.34 9.58 6.03
N LYS A 177 -4.50 10.09 6.93
CA LYS A 177 -4.22 11.52 7.07
C LYS A 177 -3.54 12.07 5.81
N LEU A 178 -2.61 11.32 5.21
CA LEU A 178 -1.95 11.69 3.96
C LEU A 178 -2.96 11.81 2.81
N LEU A 179 -3.85 10.83 2.66
CA LEU A 179 -4.92 10.85 1.65
C LEU A 179 -5.92 11.99 1.87
N LEU A 180 -6.26 12.26 3.13
CA LEU A 180 -7.08 13.41 3.49
C LEU A 180 -6.42 14.71 3.05
N LYS A 181 -5.12 14.88 3.33
CA LYS A 181 -4.34 16.04 2.89
C LYS A 181 -4.32 16.17 1.36
N MET A 182 -4.04 15.07 0.64
CA MET A 182 -4.02 15.07 -0.83
C MET A 182 -5.37 15.48 -1.43
N THR A 183 -6.48 15.09 -0.80
CA THR A 183 -7.83 15.44 -1.28
C THR A 183 -8.28 16.84 -0.85
N SER A 184 -7.82 17.34 0.30
CA SER A 184 -8.22 18.66 0.84
C SER A 184 -7.45 19.83 0.23
N THR A 185 -6.19 19.66 -0.19
CA THR A 185 -5.37 20.73 -0.80
C THR A 185 -5.90 21.23 -2.14
N ARG A 186 -6.96 20.61 -2.66
CA ARG A 186 -7.48 20.79 -4.01
C ARG A 186 -8.33 22.06 -4.19
N LYS A 187 -8.80 22.68 -3.11
CA LYS A 187 -9.74 23.82 -3.17
C LYS A 187 -9.47 24.80 -2.03
N ALA A 188 -8.57 25.75 -2.26
CA ALA A 188 -8.46 26.93 -1.40
C ALA A 188 -9.70 27.85 -1.48
N ASP A 189 -10.57 27.64 -2.48
CA ASP A 189 -11.61 28.60 -2.88
C ASP A 189 -13.06 28.25 -2.54
N LEU A 190 -13.35 27.16 -1.81
CA LEU A 190 -14.74 26.82 -1.46
C LEU A 190 -14.99 26.93 0.05
N SER A 191 -16.12 27.55 0.38
CA SER A 191 -16.69 27.78 1.72
C SER A 191 -16.96 26.52 2.56
N TYR A 192 -16.60 25.34 2.08
CA TYR A 192 -16.86 24.06 2.74
C TYR A 192 -15.53 23.34 3.04
N ILE A 193 -15.36 22.96 4.31
CA ILE A 193 -14.16 22.29 4.85
C ILE A 193 -13.97 20.87 4.26
N LEU A 194 -15.02 20.26 3.69
CA LEU A 194 -15.03 18.86 3.25
C LEU A 194 -15.50 18.69 1.80
N ASP A 195 -14.67 18.10 0.94
CA ASP A 195 -15.02 17.65 -0.41
C ASP A 195 -15.57 16.21 -0.38
N ILE A 196 -16.44 15.82 -1.32
CA ILE A 196 -17.03 14.47 -1.44
C ILE A 196 -15.94 13.38 -1.45
N ARG A 197 -14.79 13.69 -2.06
CA ARG A 197 -13.61 12.80 -2.13
C ARG A 197 -12.89 12.62 -0.79
N SER A 198 -12.99 13.60 0.10
CA SER A 198 -12.34 13.62 1.42
C SER A 198 -13.17 12.94 2.51
N ILE A 199 -14.50 12.84 2.31
CA ILE A 199 -15.46 12.20 3.23
C ILE A 199 -15.04 10.79 3.67
N PRO A 200 -14.60 9.87 2.77
CA PRO A 200 -14.25 8.52 3.17
C PRO A 200 -13.09 8.47 4.17
N TYR A 201 -12.11 9.34 4.00
CA TYR A 201 -10.95 9.40 4.86
C TYR A 201 -11.29 10.08 6.20
N TYR A 202 -12.07 11.16 6.17
CA TYR A 202 -12.52 11.82 7.39
C TYR A 202 -13.40 10.92 8.27
N THR A 203 -14.41 10.26 7.68
CA THR A 203 -15.30 9.32 8.40
C THR A 203 -14.53 8.13 8.98
N SER A 204 -13.51 7.65 8.27
CA SER A 204 -12.64 6.58 8.75
C SER A 204 -11.83 6.97 9.99
N LEU A 205 -11.41 8.23 10.08
CA LEU A 205 -10.63 8.76 11.20
C LEU A 205 -11.51 9.07 12.42
N ILE A 206 -12.71 9.63 12.23
CA ILE A 206 -13.66 9.89 13.33
C ILE A 206 -14.04 8.59 14.06
N SER A 207 -14.20 7.50 13.30
CA SER A 207 -14.52 6.19 13.86
C SER A 207 -13.44 5.70 14.85
N LEU A 208 -12.22 6.23 14.76
CA LEU A 208 -11.13 5.95 15.69
C LEU A 208 -11.21 6.84 16.95
N ASP A 209 -11.46 8.14 16.80
CA ASP A 209 -11.52 9.06 17.95
C ASP A 209 -12.61 8.63 18.94
N ALA A 210 -13.78 8.22 18.43
CA ALA A 210 -14.85 7.65 19.27
C ALA A 210 -14.46 6.33 19.98
N SER A 211 -13.47 5.60 19.47
CA SER A 211 -12.99 4.34 20.08
C SER A 211 -11.88 4.54 21.11
N ILE A 212 -11.15 5.67 21.05
CA ILE A 212 -10.09 6.02 22.01
C ILE A 212 -10.73 6.41 23.36
N ASP A 213 -11.89 7.05 23.34
CA ASP A 213 -12.65 7.40 24.55
C ASP A 213 -13.15 6.17 25.33
N CYS A 214 -13.43 5.05 24.66
CA CYS A 214 -13.87 3.83 25.35
C CYS A 214 -12.74 3.08 26.06
N SER A 215 -11.49 3.22 25.61
CA SER A 215 -10.34 2.61 26.30
C SER A 215 -9.87 3.38 27.53
N LEU A 216 -10.12 4.69 27.59
CA LEU A 216 -9.75 5.54 28.74
C LEU A 216 -10.79 5.52 29.87
N LEU A 217 -11.97 4.93 29.64
CA LEU A 217 -13.01 4.76 30.67
C LEU A 217 -12.87 3.44 31.46
N ILE A 218 -11.95 2.56 31.09
CA ILE A 218 -11.73 1.27 31.78
C ILE A 218 -10.59 1.34 32.81
N GLU A 219 -9.67 2.32 32.71
CA GLU A 219 -8.55 2.45 33.66
C GLU A 219 -8.86 3.29 34.91
N ASN A 220 -10.07 3.84 35.06
CA ASN A 220 -10.44 4.69 36.22
C ASN A 220 -11.60 4.12 37.05
N LYS A 221 -11.65 2.79 37.25
CA LYS A 221 -12.63 2.19 38.18
C LYS A 221 -12.08 1.37 39.35
N ASP A 222 -10.76 1.20 39.45
CA ASP A 222 -10.14 0.53 40.60
C ASP A 222 -8.93 1.34 41.11
N ALA A 223 -9.19 2.42 41.85
CA ALA A 223 -8.25 3.05 42.80
C ALA A 223 -9.01 3.91 43.81
#